data_AF-A0A7C2ZQQ4-F1
#
_entry.id   AF-A0A7C2ZQQ4-F1
#
_cell.length_a   1.000
_cell.length_b   1.000
_cell.length_c   1.000
_cell.angle_alpha   90.00
_cell.angle_beta   90.00
_cell.angle_gamma   90.00
#
_symmetry.space_group_name_H-M   'P 1'
#
loop_
_entity.id
_entity.type
_entity.pdbx_description
1 polymer ?
#
loop_
_entity_poly.entity_id
_entity_poly.type
_entity_poly.pdbx_seq_one_letter_code
_entity_poly.pdbx_strand_id
1 'polypeptide(L)'
;MKSILEKIGTKLRLVVISHYSLESSLLLAQSVCNIYKSEGVEVFAVEISPINRNIIEKYIQANCNQASINIIPPHSIEELQMKKNNTNVPIIIFSIGENLDDYINDFLRLKRNVRLLFTHVSKGINRIFGMNILRLEKDYSGFYIKYGGLKKYLKYKNGKLLEADEGESYFLEKAYKVLLDSMLEFGEITLEDATNVLMGRLKISKNEAKKLLYELIKRKKLEFKGGILHIN
;
A
#
# COMPACT_ATOMS: atom_id res chain seq x y z
N MET A 1 14.11 -14.58 -3.40
CA MET A 1 14.27 -13.49 -2.41
C MET A 1 12.91 -13.29 -1.74
N LYS A 2 12.79 -13.33 -0.40
CA LYS A 2 11.48 -13.14 0.26
C LYS A 2 10.88 -11.76 -0.06
N SER A 3 9.57 -11.70 -0.25
CA SER A 3 8.79 -10.48 -0.58
C SER A 3 9.03 -9.38 0.45
N ILE A 4 8.94 -8.11 0.04
CA ILE A 4 8.96 -6.97 0.95
C ILE A 4 7.77 -7.08 1.92
N LEU A 5 6.56 -7.33 1.41
CA LEU A 5 5.33 -7.50 2.20
C LEU A 5 5.47 -8.54 3.30
N GLU A 6 6.25 -9.61 3.13
CA GLU A 6 6.49 -10.63 4.18
C GLU A 6 7.42 -10.14 5.30
N LYS A 7 8.24 -9.11 5.05
CA LYS A 7 9.25 -8.62 6.00
C LYS A 7 8.83 -7.36 6.74
N ILE A 8 7.83 -6.64 6.22
CA ILE A 8 7.30 -5.43 6.87
C ILE A 8 6.77 -5.81 8.26
N GLY A 9 7.16 -5.05 9.29
CA GLY A 9 6.73 -5.25 10.67
C GLY A 9 7.68 -6.12 11.48
N THR A 10 8.42 -7.02 10.85
CA THR A 10 9.32 -7.96 11.52
C THR A 10 10.77 -7.58 11.28
N LYS A 11 11.36 -8.06 10.18
CA LYS A 11 12.78 -7.85 9.84
C LYS A 11 13.07 -6.45 9.30
N LEU A 12 12.04 -5.75 8.81
CA LEU A 12 12.16 -4.41 8.28
C LEU A 12 11.46 -3.41 9.20
N ARG A 13 12.25 -2.56 9.85
CA ARG A 13 11.77 -1.35 10.50
C ARG A 13 11.68 -0.23 9.46
N LEU A 14 10.47 0.25 9.19
CA LEU A 14 10.18 1.16 8.08
C LEU A 14 9.46 2.45 8.50
N VAL A 15 9.91 3.56 7.94
CA VAL A 15 9.05 4.71 7.72
C VAL A 15 8.34 4.50 6.39
N VAL A 16 7.02 4.41 6.43
CA VAL A 16 6.15 4.33 5.26
C VAL A 16 5.68 5.74 4.92
N ILE A 17 6.24 6.31 3.86
CA ILE A 17 5.79 7.58 3.30
C ILE A 17 4.60 7.28 2.39
N SER A 18 3.41 7.75 2.75
CA SER A 18 2.16 7.45 2.04
C SER A 18 1.14 8.58 2.17
N HIS A 19 0.02 8.41 1.50
CA HIS A 19 -1.20 9.19 1.67
C HIS A 19 -2.31 8.31 2.25
N TYR A 20 -3.42 8.95 2.60
CA TYR A 20 -4.62 8.27 3.05
C TYR A 20 -5.22 7.43 1.91
N SER A 21 -5.12 6.12 2.04
CA SER A 21 -5.57 5.16 1.03
C SER A 21 -5.94 3.82 1.68
N LEU A 22 -6.73 3.02 0.96
CA LEU A 22 -7.03 1.64 1.33
C LEU A 22 -5.75 0.82 1.49
N GLU A 23 -4.79 1.03 0.59
CA GLU A 23 -3.51 0.34 0.54
C GLU A 23 -2.66 0.63 1.78
N SER A 24 -2.70 1.86 2.31
CA SER A 24 -2.09 2.19 3.60
C SER A 24 -2.68 1.34 4.74
N SER A 25 -4.00 1.21 4.81
CA SER A 25 -4.69 0.39 5.82
C SER A 25 -4.39 -1.10 5.67
N LEU A 26 -4.39 -1.61 4.43
CA LEU A 26 -4.05 -3.01 4.14
C LEU A 26 -2.59 -3.31 4.46
N LEU A 27 -1.67 -2.38 4.20
CA LEU A 27 -0.26 -2.54 4.54
C LEU A 27 -0.05 -2.57 6.06
N LEU A 28 -0.76 -1.72 6.81
CA LEU A 28 -0.78 -1.76 8.27
C LEU A 28 -1.28 -3.12 8.76
N ALA A 29 -2.43 -3.59 8.26
CA ALA A 29 -3.00 -4.88 8.65
C ALA A 29 -2.06 -6.07 8.32
N GLN A 30 -1.44 -6.04 7.14
CA GLN A 30 -0.41 -7.02 6.75
C GLN A 30 0.77 -7.02 7.72
N SER A 31 1.21 -5.83 8.17
CA SER A 31 2.29 -5.69 9.14
C SER A 31 1.95 -6.33 10.48
N VAL A 32 0.71 -6.12 10.96
CA VAL A 32 0.20 -6.76 12.18
C VAL A 32 0.22 -8.28 12.03
N CYS A 33 -0.33 -8.81 10.94
CA CYS A 33 -0.31 -10.25 10.67
C CYS A 33 1.12 -10.82 10.67
N ASN A 34 2.08 -10.12 10.07
CA ASN A 34 3.47 -10.56 10.01
C ASN A 34 4.11 -10.59 11.40
N ILE A 35 3.92 -9.53 12.19
CA ILE A 35 4.43 -9.43 13.56
C ILE A 35 3.88 -10.58 14.38
N TYR A 36 2.55 -10.77 14.37
CA TYR A 36 1.92 -11.84 15.13
C TYR A 36 2.41 -13.23 14.71
N LYS A 37 2.48 -13.51 13.40
CA LYS A 37 2.99 -14.81 12.89
C LYS A 37 4.45 -15.07 13.27
N SER A 38 5.25 -14.01 13.48
CA SER A 38 6.67 -14.14 13.79
C SER A 38 6.97 -14.15 15.29
N GLU A 39 6.22 -13.41 16.09
CA GLU A 39 6.52 -13.14 17.50
C GLU A 39 5.43 -13.66 18.44
N GLY A 40 4.21 -13.94 17.96
CA GLY A 40 3.09 -14.41 18.78
C GLY A 40 2.55 -13.38 19.77
N VAL A 41 2.87 -12.10 19.59
CA VAL A 41 2.53 -11.00 20.50
C VAL A 41 1.50 -10.06 19.90
N GLU A 42 0.74 -9.42 20.79
CA GLU A 42 -0.18 -8.33 20.44
C GLU A 42 0.59 -7.11 19.89
N VAL A 43 0.00 -6.44 18.90
CA VAL A 43 0.57 -5.24 18.27
C VAL A 43 -0.21 -4.01 18.69
N PHE A 44 0.51 -2.94 19.03
CA PHE A 44 -0.09 -1.66 19.37
C PHE A 44 0.04 -0.69 18.21
N ALA A 45 -1.05 -0.02 17.86
CA ALA A 45 -1.06 1.06 16.89
C ALA A 45 -1.42 2.37 17.59
N VAL A 46 -0.54 3.36 17.51
CA VAL A 46 -0.80 4.72 17.97
C VAL A 46 -1.46 5.50 16.84
N GLU A 47 -2.72 5.87 17.04
CA GLU A 47 -3.56 6.59 16.09
C GLU A 47 -3.44 8.10 16.31
N ILE A 48 -2.46 8.74 15.66
CA ILE A 48 -2.38 10.21 15.63
C ILE A 48 -3.37 10.77 14.62
N SER A 49 -3.55 10.04 13.52
CA SER A 49 -4.50 10.39 12.47
C SER A 49 -5.48 9.22 12.31
N PRO A 50 -6.76 9.47 12.01
CA PRO A 50 -7.80 8.43 11.97
C PRO A 50 -7.39 7.22 11.10
N ILE A 51 -7.63 6.01 11.59
CA ILE A 51 -7.36 4.76 10.90
C ILE A 51 -8.69 4.10 10.51
N ASN A 52 -8.75 3.47 9.33
CA ASN A 52 -9.90 2.65 8.95
C ASN A 52 -9.87 1.28 9.68
N ARG A 53 -10.34 1.27 10.93
CA ARG A 53 -10.34 0.10 11.82
C ARG A 53 -11.06 -1.10 11.21
N ASN A 54 -12.25 -0.86 10.64
CA ASN A 54 -13.08 -1.89 10.00
C ASN A 54 -12.33 -2.68 8.92
N ILE A 55 -11.51 -2.01 8.09
CA ILE A 55 -10.75 -2.68 7.04
C ILE A 55 -9.61 -3.51 7.63
N ILE A 56 -8.93 -2.99 8.64
CA ILE A 56 -7.81 -3.66 9.30
C ILE A 56 -8.29 -4.92 10.02
N GLU A 57 -9.36 -4.80 10.81
CA GLU A 57 -9.94 -5.92 11.55
C GLU A 57 -10.43 -7.02 10.61
N LYS A 58 -11.16 -6.65 9.53
CA LYS A 58 -11.59 -7.63 8.51
C LYS A 58 -10.41 -8.32 7.84
N TYR A 59 -9.35 -7.59 7.53
CA TYR A 59 -8.14 -8.18 6.94
C TYR A 59 -7.46 -9.15 7.90
N ILE A 60 -7.30 -8.76 9.17
CA ILE A 60 -6.71 -9.58 10.22
C ILE A 60 -7.53 -10.86 10.41
N GLN A 61 -8.85 -10.74 10.55
CA GLN A 61 -9.74 -11.89 10.71
C GLN A 61 -9.62 -12.89 9.56
N ALA A 62 -9.52 -12.39 8.32
CA ALA A 62 -9.41 -13.24 7.13
C ALA A 62 -8.03 -13.91 6.94
N ASN A 63 -6.94 -13.28 7.43
CA ASN A 63 -5.58 -13.68 7.06
C ASN A 63 -4.69 -14.12 8.23
N CYS A 64 -5.08 -13.78 9.45
CA CYS A 64 -4.39 -14.05 10.69
C CYS A 64 -5.35 -13.94 11.88
N ASN A 65 -6.44 -14.74 11.89
CA ASN A 65 -7.56 -14.66 12.86
C ASN A 65 -7.20 -14.66 14.35
N GLN A 66 -6.02 -15.15 14.74
CA GLN A 66 -5.52 -15.15 16.11
C GLN A 66 -4.81 -13.84 16.51
N ALA A 67 -4.45 -12.99 15.54
CA ALA A 67 -3.81 -11.72 15.78
C ALA A 67 -4.83 -10.68 16.25
N SER A 68 -4.40 -9.79 17.14
CA SER A 68 -5.13 -8.59 17.52
C SER A 68 -4.26 -7.35 17.30
N ILE A 69 -4.93 -6.22 17.08
CA ILE A 69 -4.31 -4.90 17.10
C ILE A 69 -5.02 -4.06 18.16
N ASN A 70 -4.25 -3.46 19.06
CA ASN A 70 -4.76 -2.52 20.03
C ASN A 70 -4.49 -1.09 19.52
N ILE A 71 -5.55 -0.41 19.10
CA ILE A 71 -5.47 0.95 18.56
C ILE A 71 -5.74 1.93 19.70
N ILE A 72 -4.72 2.70 20.04
CA ILE A 72 -4.76 3.64 21.15
C ILE A 72 -4.56 5.08 20.67
N PRO A 73 -5.12 6.07 21.39
CA PRO A 73 -4.88 7.47 21.08
C PRO A 73 -3.46 7.92 21.52
N PRO A 74 -2.96 9.07 21.03
CA PRO A 74 -1.60 9.52 21.31
C PRO A 74 -1.34 9.86 22.78
N HIS A 75 -2.35 10.31 23.52
CA HIS A 75 -2.20 10.62 24.95
C HIS A 75 -1.96 9.37 25.82
N SER A 76 -2.21 8.17 25.29
CA SER A 76 -1.96 6.89 26.00
C SER A 76 -0.54 6.36 25.80
N ILE A 77 0.39 7.14 25.22
CA ILE A 77 1.78 6.72 25.02
C ILE A 77 2.49 6.43 26.35
N GLU A 78 2.15 7.12 27.44
CA GLU A 78 2.72 6.84 28.77
C GLU A 78 2.37 5.43 29.27
N GLU A 79 1.15 4.96 29.01
CA GLU A 79 0.73 3.59 29.35
C GLU A 79 1.52 2.55 28.56
N LEU A 80 1.85 2.83 27.28
CA LEU A 80 2.74 1.99 26.49
C LEU A 80 4.17 1.95 27.06
N GLN A 81 4.67 3.08 27.55
CA GLN A 81 5.99 3.14 28.17
C GLN A 81 6.03 2.27 29.43
N MET A 82 4.97 2.25 30.23
CA MET A 82 4.86 1.37 31.40
C MET A 82 4.81 -0.12 30.99
N LYS A 83 4.01 -0.49 29.99
CA LYS A 83 3.92 -1.88 29.49
C LYS A 83 5.22 -2.40 28.87
N LYS A 84 5.98 -1.54 28.19
CA LYS A 84 7.27 -1.86 27.58
C LYS A 84 8.30 -2.37 28.60
N ASN A 85 8.30 -1.85 29.82
CA ASN A 85 9.29 -2.24 30.83
C ASN A 85 9.19 -3.73 31.23
N ASN A 86 8.07 -4.39 30.90
CA ASN A 86 7.82 -5.79 31.21
C ASN A 86 7.77 -6.71 29.97
N THR A 87 7.64 -6.16 28.75
CA THR A 87 7.46 -6.95 27.52
C THR A 87 8.03 -6.26 26.27
N ASN A 88 8.47 -7.04 25.28
CA ASN A 88 8.81 -6.51 23.96
C ASN A 88 7.53 -6.22 23.18
N VAL A 89 6.98 -5.02 23.33
CA VAL A 89 5.73 -4.59 22.67
C VAL A 89 6.04 -4.03 21.28
N PRO A 90 5.56 -4.60 20.17
CA PRO A 90 5.71 -4.01 18.84
C PRO A 90 4.75 -2.84 18.65
N ILE A 91 5.29 -1.71 18.18
CA ILE A 91 4.53 -0.46 18.01
C ILE A 91 4.50 -0.06 16.54
N ILE A 92 3.31 0.27 16.06
CA ILE A 92 3.06 0.93 14.78
C ILE A 92 2.55 2.34 15.09
N ILE A 93 3.07 3.35 14.41
CA ILE A 93 2.59 4.73 14.54
C ILE A 93 1.91 5.10 13.22
N PHE A 94 0.72 5.70 13.29
CA PHE A 94 -0.02 6.15 12.12
C PHE A 94 -0.31 7.64 12.21
N SER A 95 0.36 8.42 11.35
CA SER A 95 0.32 9.89 11.35
C SER A 95 0.35 10.45 9.91
N ILE A 96 -0.60 10.01 9.09
CA ILE A 96 -0.79 10.55 7.73
C ILE A 96 -1.63 11.81 7.84
N GLY A 97 -1.26 12.91 7.18
CA GLY A 97 -1.96 14.20 7.28
C GLY A 97 -1.65 15.01 8.55
N GLU A 98 -1.16 14.39 9.62
CA GLU A 98 -0.79 15.07 10.87
C GLU A 98 0.72 15.24 11.03
N ASN A 99 1.12 16.28 11.77
CA ASN A 99 2.51 16.48 12.14
C ASN A 99 2.87 15.60 13.36
N LEU A 100 4.07 15.02 13.33
CA LEU A 100 4.58 14.17 14.41
C LEU A 100 5.34 14.95 15.47
N ASP A 101 5.71 16.22 15.21
CA ASP A 101 6.62 17.00 16.03
C ASP A 101 6.24 17.01 17.52
N ASP A 102 4.95 17.14 17.84
CA ASP A 102 4.44 17.16 19.21
C ASP A 102 4.66 15.84 19.98
N TYR A 103 4.84 14.72 19.27
CA TYR A 103 4.96 13.38 19.83
C TYR A 103 6.37 12.77 19.67
N ILE A 104 7.29 13.44 18.97
CA ILE A 104 8.61 12.90 18.65
C ILE A 104 9.36 12.45 19.91
N ASN A 105 9.34 13.26 20.97
CA ASN A 105 10.06 12.96 22.20
C ASN A 105 9.55 11.69 22.88
N ASP A 106 8.23 11.46 22.88
CA ASP A 106 7.64 10.27 23.48
C ASP A 106 7.94 9.03 22.64
N PHE A 107 7.89 9.15 21.32
CA PHE A 107 8.24 8.05 20.43
C PHE A 107 9.74 7.73 20.41
N LEU A 108 10.62 8.71 20.66
CA LEU A 108 12.05 8.47 20.82
C LEU A 108 12.34 7.52 21.98
N ARG A 109 11.60 7.62 23.09
CA ARG A 109 11.68 6.68 24.23
C ARG A 109 11.22 5.27 23.85
N LEU A 110 10.31 5.17 22.88
CA LEU A 110 9.78 3.91 22.36
C LEU A 110 10.48 3.42 21.09
N LYS A 111 11.49 4.15 20.59
CA LYS A 111 12.09 3.95 19.27
C LYS A 111 12.43 2.51 18.94
N ARG A 112 13.00 1.73 19.87
CA ARG A 112 13.38 0.32 19.63
C ARG A 112 12.19 -0.60 19.34
N ASN A 113 11.03 -0.25 19.88
CA ASN A 113 9.76 -0.97 19.75
C ASN A 113 8.96 -0.53 18.53
N VAL A 114 9.20 0.69 18.02
CA VAL A 114 8.60 1.18 16.79
C VAL A 114 9.09 0.34 15.60
N ARG A 115 8.19 -0.46 15.05
CA ARG A 115 8.39 -1.31 13.85
C ARG A 115 8.04 -0.56 12.58
N LEU A 116 6.93 0.18 12.60
CA LEU A 116 6.48 0.99 11.46
C LEU A 116 6.06 2.38 11.89
N LEU A 117 6.28 3.34 11.00
CA LEU A 117 5.76 4.69 11.09
C LEU A 117 5.13 5.07 9.75
N PHE A 118 3.81 5.25 9.70
CA PHE A 118 3.13 5.82 8.54
C PHE A 118 3.08 7.33 8.67
N THR A 119 3.52 8.03 7.63
CA THR A 119 3.46 9.49 7.58
C THR A 119 3.36 9.98 6.14
N HIS A 120 2.94 11.23 5.97
CA HIS A 120 2.97 11.95 4.70
C HIS A 120 4.23 12.82 4.55
N VAL A 121 4.99 13.02 5.65
CA VAL A 121 6.17 13.86 5.69
C VAL A 121 7.43 13.02 5.47
N SER A 122 8.32 13.49 4.61
CA SER A 122 9.57 12.79 4.27
C SER A 122 10.82 13.30 5.01
N LYS A 123 10.73 14.43 5.72
CA LYS A 123 11.88 15.13 6.28
C LYS A 123 12.46 14.41 7.50
N GLY A 124 13.63 13.78 7.33
CA GLY A 124 14.55 13.38 8.40
C GLY A 124 14.06 12.31 9.40
N ILE A 125 12.78 11.97 9.41
CA ILE A 125 12.17 11.12 10.43
C ILE A 125 12.72 9.69 10.42
N ASN A 126 13.10 9.20 9.24
CA ASN A 126 13.79 7.92 9.09
C ASN A 126 15.15 7.90 9.81
N ARG A 127 15.89 9.03 9.84
CA ARG A 127 17.14 9.17 10.58
C ARG A 127 16.88 9.22 12.09
N ILE A 128 15.85 9.97 12.51
CA ILE A 128 15.42 10.06 13.91
C ILE A 128 15.11 8.67 14.47
N PHE A 129 14.35 7.85 13.74
CA PHE A 129 13.99 6.50 14.19
C PHE A 129 14.97 5.39 13.78
N GLY A 130 15.99 5.70 12.97
CA GLY A 130 16.95 4.71 12.44
C GLY A 130 16.26 3.61 11.63
N MET A 131 15.32 4.01 10.77
CA MET A 131 14.46 3.12 9.99
C MET A 131 14.70 3.33 8.50
N ASN A 132 14.45 2.29 7.69
CA ASN A 132 14.52 2.42 6.24
C ASN A 132 13.26 3.11 5.71
N ILE A 133 13.35 3.70 4.51
CA ILE A 133 12.21 4.34 3.87
C ILE A 133 11.54 3.34 2.91
N LEU A 134 10.24 3.16 3.06
CA LEU A 134 9.35 2.59 2.06
C LEU A 134 8.39 3.69 1.60
N ARG A 135 8.27 3.91 0.30
CA ARG A 135 7.28 4.85 -0.25
C ARG A 135 6.12 4.06 -0.83
N LEU A 136 4.91 4.34 -0.37
CA LEU A 136 3.68 3.86 -0.98
C LEU A 136 3.13 4.97 -1.86
N GLU A 137 3.28 4.79 -3.17
CA GLU A 137 2.93 5.77 -4.18
C GLU A 137 1.89 5.19 -5.13
N LYS A 138 1.21 6.06 -5.87
CA LYS A 138 0.22 5.68 -6.87
C LYS A 138 0.65 6.24 -8.23
N ASP A 139 0.54 5.43 -9.26
CA ASP A 139 0.54 5.88 -10.65
C ASP A 139 -0.68 5.29 -11.40
N TYR A 140 -0.69 5.41 -12.73
CA TYR A 140 -1.78 4.94 -13.58
C TYR A 140 -1.94 3.40 -13.56
N SER A 141 -0.89 2.66 -13.21
CA SER A 141 -0.91 1.21 -13.03
C SER A 141 -1.36 0.82 -11.60
N GLY A 142 -1.68 1.79 -10.74
CA GLY A 142 -2.17 1.57 -9.39
C GLY A 142 -1.11 1.89 -8.33
N PHE A 143 -1.33 1.35 -7.14
CA PHE A 143 -0.44 1.55 -6.02
C PHE A 143 0.79 0.66 -6.11
N TYR A 144 1.94 1.19 -5.70
CA TYR A 144 3.18 0.46 -5.65
C TYR A 144 4.02 0.88 -4.45
N ILE A 145 4.88 -0.04 -4.00
CA ILE A 145 5.91 0.21 -3.00
C ILE A 145 7.25 0.46 -3.69
N LYS A 146 7.95 1.50 -3.25
CA LYS A 146 9.36 1.75 -3.57
C LYS A 146 10.22 1.52 -2.32
N TYR A 147 11.16 0.59 -2.40
CA TYR A 147 12.07 0.25 -1.30
C TYR A 147 13.44 -0.19 -1.85
N GLY A 148 14.52 0.48 -1.45
CA GLY A 148 15.89 0.10 -1.82
C GLY A 148 16.13 -0.02 -3.34
N GLY A 149 15.53 0.87 -4.14
CA GLY A 149 15.60 0.84 -5.60
C GLY A 149 14.59 -0.11 -6.28
N LEU A 150 13.92 -0.99 -5.54
CA LEU A 150 12.87 -1.86 -6.06
C LEU A 150 11.55 -1.10 -6.17
N LYS A 151 10.82 -1.32 -7.27
CA LYS A 151 9.42 -0.89 -7.48
C LYS A 151 8.55 -2.14 -7.63
N LYS A 152 7.60 -2.35 -6.72
CA LYS A 152 6.65 -3.48 -6.77
C LYS A 152 5.23 -2.97 -6.64
N TYR A 153 4.35 -3.36 -7.55
CA TYR A 153 2.94 -2.99 -7.51
C TYR A 153 2.20 -3.80 -6.46
N LEU A 154 1.14 -3.21 -5.92
CA LEU A 154 0.25 -3.86 -4.98
C LEU A 154 -1.01 -4.35 -5.70
N LYS A 155 -1.35 -5.61 -5.48
CA LYS A 155 -2.58 -6.24 -5.96
C LYS A 155 -3.33 -6.82 -4.78
N TYR A 156 -4.62 -6.49 -4.67
CA TYR A 156 -5.50 -7.14 -3.70
C TYR A 156 -6.26 -8.27 -4.38
N LYS A 157 -6.01 -9.51 -3.98
CA LYS A 157 -6.64 -10.70 -4.58
C LYS A 157 -6.92 -11.73 -3.50
N ASN A 158 -8.10 -12.34 -3.53
CA ASN A 158 -8.52 -13.39 -2.60
C ASN A 158 -8.34 -12.97 -1.12
N GLY A 159 -8.68 -11.73 -0.79
CA GLY A 159 -8.56 -11.19 0.56
C GLY A 159 -7.13 -10.86 1.02
N LYS A 160 -6.12 -10.97 0.13
CA LYS A 160 -4.70 -10.77 0.45
C LYS A 160 -4.09 -9.65 -0.36
N LEU A 161 -3.18 -8.91 0.28
CA LEU A 161 -2.28 -7.98 -0.39
C LEU A 161 -1.08 -8.74 -0.94
N LEU A 162 -0.82 -8.59 -2.24
CA LEU A 162 0.25 -9.27 -2.98
C LEU A 162 1.15 -8.26 -3.68
N GLU A 163 2.43 -8.62 -3.85
CA GLU A 163 3.33 -7.92 -4.75
C GLU A 163 3.13 -8.41 -6.18
N ALA A 164 3.15 -7.48 -7.11
CA ALA A 164 3.08 -7.70 -8.53
C ALA A 164 4.22 -6.93 -9.22
N ASP A 165 4.72 -7.47 -10.31
CA ASP A 165 5.55 -6.68 -11.21
C ASP A 165 4.70 -5.67 -11.98
N GLU A 166 5.32 -4.62 -12.54
CA GLU A 166 4.61 -3.62 -13.36
C GLU A 166 3.79 -4.29 -14.47
N GLY A 167 4.26 -5.46 -14.95
CA GLY A 167 3.62 -6.45 -15.82
C GLY A 167 2.19 -6.86 -15.46
N GLU A 168 1.93 -7.01 -14.16
CA GLU A 168 0.79 -7.73 -13.58
C GLU A 168 -0.15 -6.78 -12.80
N SER A 169 0.01 -5.47 -13.05
CA SER A 169 -0.80 -4.40 -12.47
C SER A 169 -2.30 -4.66 -12.67
N TYR A 170 -3.07 -4.51 -11.58
CA TYR A 170 -4.53 -4.64 -11.59
C TYR A 170 -5.20 -3.68 -12.59
N PHE A 171 -4.72 -2.44 -12.69
CA PHE A 171 -5.28 -1.46 -13.63
C PHE A 171 -4.94 -1.78 -15.07
N LEU A 172 -3.75 -2.31 -15.33
CA LEU A 172 -3.35 -2.70 -16.68
C LEU A 172 -4.12 -3.93 -17.17
N GLU A 173 -4.28 -4.95 -16.32
CA GLU A 173 -5.14 -6.12 -16.61
C GLU A 173 -6.60 -5.69 -16.80
N LYS A 174 -7.11 -4.83 -15.93
CA LYS A 174 -8.50 -4.34 -16.02
C LYS A 174 -8.71 -3.48 -17.26
N ALA A 175 -7.75 -2.63 -17.62
CA ALA A 175 -7.78 -1.84 -18.85
C ALA A 175 -7.78 -2.73 -20.09
N TYR A 176 -6.90 -3.74 -20.12
CA TYR A 176 -6.87 -4.73 -21.19
C TYR A 176 -8.21 -5.45 -21.34
N LYS A 177 -8.79 -5.93 -20.23
CA LYS A 177 -10.08 -6.61 -20.23
C LYS A 177 -11.21 -5.69 -20.70
N VAL A 178 -11.26 -4.45 -20.21
CA VAL A 178 -12.27 -3.46 -20.62
C VAL A 178 -12.22 -3.20 -22.14
N LEU A 179 -11.02 -3.08 -22.70
CA LEU A 179 -10.84 -2.87 -24.13
C LEU A 179 -11.21 -4.12 -24.94
N LEU A 180 -10.82 -5.32 -24.47
CA LEU A 180 -11.22 -6.59 -25.06
C LEU A 180 -12.75 -6.74 -25.09
N ASP A 181 -13.42 -6.50 -23.96
CA ASP A 181 -14.88 -6.57 -23.85
C ASP A 181 -15.55 -5.56 -24.80
N SER A 182 -14.97 -4.37 -24.96
CA SER A 182 -15.52 -3.33 -25.85
C SER A 182 -15.28 -3.66 -27.34
N MET A 183 -14.15 -4.27 -27.69
CA MET A 183 -13.89 -4.75 -29.05
C MET A 183 -14.79 -5.92 -29.42
N LEU A 184 -15.12 -6.79 -28.44
CA LEU A 184 -16.10 -7.86 -28.64
C LEU A 184 -17.52 -7.30 -28.85
N GLU A 185 -17.87 -6.22 -28.16
CA GLU A 185 -19.21 -5.61 -28.23
C GLU A 185 -19.39 -4.73 -29.49
N PHE A 186 -18.39 -3.92 -29.84
CA PHE A 186 -18.50 -2.86 -30.85
C PHE A 186 -17.64 -3.09 -32.10
N GLY A 187 -16.81 -4.13 -32.12
CA GLY A 187 -15.87 -4.40 -33.20
C GLY A 187 -14.58 -3.60 -33.10
N GLU A 188 -13.99 -3.26 -34.23
CA GLU A 188 -12.75 -2.47 -34.30
C GLU A 188 -12.92 -1.09 -33.66
N ILE A 189 -12.01 -0.71 -32.77
CA ILE A 189 -12.05 0.60 -32.08
C ILE A 189 -10.77 1.41 -32.33
N THR A 190 -10.92 2.73 -32.44
CA THR A 190 -9.77 3.64 -32.60
C THR A 190 -9.06 3.90 -31.27
N LEU A 191 -7.88 4.55 -31.30
CA LEU A 191 -7.21 5.01 -30.06
C LEU A 191 -8.08 5.99 -29.27
N GLU A 192 -8.87 6.82 -29.95
CA GLU A 192 -9.73 7.80 -29.30
C GLU A 192 -10.90 7.10 -28.60
N ASP A 193 -11.55 6.15 -29.27
CA ASP A 193 -12.60 5.31 -28.69
C ASP A 193 -12.08 4.53 -27.49
N ALA A 194 -10.93 3.86 -27.63
CA ALA A 194 -10.28 3.14 -26.55
C ALA A 194 -9.96 4.06 -25.36
N THR A 195 -9.51 5.29 -25.61
CA THR A 195 -9.26 6.27 -24.55
C THR A 195 -10.57 6.63 -23.83
N ASN A 196 -11.65 6.89 -24.57
CA ASN A 196 -12.96 7.23 -24.02
C ASN A 196 -13.58 6.06 -23.23
N VAL A 197 -13.47 4.84 -23.74
CA VAL A 197 -13.88 3.60 -23.07
C VAL A 197 -13.15 3.43 -21.75
N LEU A 198 -11.82 3.59 -21.73
CA LEU A 198 -11.03 3.49 -20.50
C LEU A 198 -11.42 4.58 -19.49
N MET A 199 -11.61 5.82 -19.95
CA MET A 199 -12.07 6.91 -19.08
C MET A 199 -13.43 6.57 -18.45
N GLY A 200 -14.41 6.14 -19.25
CA GLY A 200 -15.76 5.85 -18.79
C GLY A 200 -15.82 4.64 -17.85
N ARG A 201 -15.17 3.53 -18.22
CA ARG A 201 -15.25 2.26 -17.46
C ARG A 201 -14.34 2.23 -16.23
N LEU A 202 -13.18 2.90 -16.28
CA LEU A 202 -12.23 2.93 -15.16
C LEU A 202 -12.36 4.20 -14.29
N LYS A 203 -13.14 5.19 -14.71
CA LYS A 203 -13.30 6.49 -14.03
C LYS A 203 -11.95 7.19 -13.78
N ILE A 204 -11.13 7.25 -14.83
CA ILE A 204 -9.79 7.85 -14.81
C ILE A 204 -9.72 9.06 -15.76
N SER A 205 -8.72 9.90 -15.60
CA SER A 205 -8.48 11.04 -16.49
C SER A 205 -8.04 10.61 -17.90
N LYS A 206 -8.23 11.49 -18.90
CA LYS A 206 -7.77 11.26 -20.27
C LYS A 206 -6.26 10.96 -20.36
N ASN A 207 -5.46 11.63 -19.54
CA ASN A 207 -4.02 11.42 -19.49
C ASN A 207 -3.65 10.05 -18.91
N GLU A 208 -4.36 9.59 -17.88
CA GLU A 208 -4.16 8.24 -17.32
C GLU A 208 -4.60 7.15 -18.31
N ALA A 209 -5.73 7.35 -18.99
CA ALA A 209 -6.22 6.43 -20.02
C ALA A 209 -5.22 6.28 -21.18
N LYS A 210 -4.68 7.40 -21.71
CA LYS A 210 -3.64 7.38 -22.74
C LYS A 210 -2.37 6.65 -22.29
N LYS A 211 -1.94 6.83 -21.03
CA LYS A 211 -0.78 6.13 -20.46
C LYS A 211 -1.00 4.63 -20.34
N LEU A 212 -2.17 4.19 -19.87
CA LEU A 212 -2.53 2.77 -19.82
C LEU A 212 -2.52 2.15 -21.23
N LEU A 213 -3.11 2.84 -22.20
CA LEU A 213 -3.15 2.40 -23.58
C LEU A 213 -1.75 2.25 -24.19
N TYR A 214 -0.89 3.24 -23.96
CA TYR A 214 0.51 3.21 -24.40
C TYR A 214 1.29 2.05 -23.79
N GLU A 215 1.13 1.78 -22.50
CA GLU A 215 1.79 0.63 -21.86
C GLU A 215 1.27 -0.72 -22.37
N LEU A 216 -0.04 -0.85 -22.65
CA LEU A 216 -0.58 -2.06 -23.26
C LEU A 216 0.03 -2.33 -24.64
N ILE A 217 0.20 -1.29 -25.46
CA ILE A 217 0.85 -1.38 -26.78
C ILE A 217 2.33 -1.74 -26.65
N LYS A 218 3.06 -1.02 -25.79
CA LYS A 218 4.49 -1.26 -25.52
C LYS A 218 4.77 -2.71 -25.08
N ARG A 219 3.82 -3.32 -24.38
CA ARG A 219 3.91 -4.71 -23.90
C ARG A 219 3.39 -5.74 -24.90
N LYS A 220 3.05 -5.32 -26.11
CA LYS A 220 2.48 -6.15 -27.16
C LYS A 220 1.21 -6.88 -26.73
N LYS A 221 0.46 -6.34 -25.75
CA LYS A 221 -0.88 -6.83 -25.40
C LYS A 221 -1.91 -6.36 -26.43
N LEU A 222 -1.66 -5.19 -27.03
CA LEU A 222 -2.44 -4.61 -28.12
C LEU A 222 -1.45 -4.17 -29.21
N GLU A 223 -1.89 -4.17 -30.46
CA GLU A 223 -1.17 -3.57 -31.59
C GLU A 223 -1.97 -2.36 -32.10
N PHE A 224 -1.28 -1.31 -32.54
CA PHE A 224 -1.92 -0.17 -33.18
C PHE A 224 -1.47 -0.09 -34.63
N LYS A 225 -2.39 -0.28 -35.57
CA LYS A 225 -2.09 -0.31 -37.00
C LYS A 225 -3.22 0.35 -37.80
N GLY A 226 -2.85 1.30 -38.66
CA GLY A 226 -3.80 1.94 -39.58
C GLY A 226 -4.89 2.79 -38.91
N GLY A 227 -4.64 3.32 -37.69
CA GLY A 227 -5.66 4.11 -36.98
C GLY A 227 -6.54 3.29 -36.01
N ILE A 228 -6.37 1.96 -36.00
CA ILE A 228 -7.22 1.01 -35.29
C ILE A 228 -6.37 0.19 -34.30
N LEU A 229 -6.97 -0.12 -33.15
CA LEU A 229 -6.39 -1.05 -32.19
C LEU A 229 -6.75 -2.50 -32.54
N HIS A 230 -5.73 -3.35 -32.52
CA HIS A 230 -5.82 -4.79 -32.74
C HIS A 230 -5.40 -5.52 -31.46
N ILE A 231 -5.96 -6.70 -31.23
CA ILE A 231 -5.53 -7.59 -30.14
C ILE A 231 -4.47 -8.53 -30.72
N ASN A 232 -3.39 -8.73 -29.96
CA ASN A 232 -2.38 -9.76 -30.27
C ASN A 232 -2.77 -11.12 -29.69
#